data_AF-P46164-F1
#
_entry.id   AF-P46164-F1
#
_cell.length_a   1.000
_cell.length_b   1.000
_cell.length_c   1.000
_cell.angle_alpha   90.00
_cell.angle_beta   90.00
_cell.angle_gamma   90.00
#
_symmetry.space_group_name_H-M   'P 1'
#
loop_
_entity.id
_entity.type
_entity.pdbx_description
1 polymer ?
#
loop_
_entity_poly.entity_id
_entity_poly.type
_entity_poly.pdbx_seq_one_letter_code
_entity_poly.pdbx_strand_id
1 'polypeptide(L)' 'QGVRNHVTCRIYGGFCVPIRCPGRTRQIGTCFGRPVKCCRRW' A
#
# COMPACT_ATOMS: atom_id res chain seq x y z
N GLN A 1 2.95 2.94 -13.15
CA GLN A 1 1.97 3.80 -12.46
C GLN A 1 1.66 3.16 -11.12
N GLY A 2 2.21 3.70 -10.02
CA GLY A 2 2.09 3.09 -8.69
C GLY A 2 1.27 3.96 -7.75
N VAL A 3 0.61 3.36 -6.77
CA VAL A 3 -0.13 4.10 -5.73
C VAL A 3 0.86 4.98 -4.94
N ARG A 4 0.56 6.27 -4.76
CA ARG A 4 1.44 7.24 -4.08
C ARG A 4 0.82 7.94 -2.87
N ASN A 5 -0.47 7.72 -2.62
CA ASN A 5 -1.17 8.33 -1.50
C ASN A 5 -2.17 7.33 -0.88
N HIS A 6 -2.57 7.60 0.36
CA HIS A 6 -3.49 6.74 1.11
C HIS A 6 -4.90 6.65 0.48
N VAL A 7 -5.37 7.72 -0.17
CA VAL A 7 -6.69 7.76 -0.82
C VAL A 7 -6.74 6.76 -1.97
N THR A 8 -5.79 6.87 -2.90
CA THR A 8 -5.62 5.93 -4.01
C THR A 8 -5.39 4.52 -3.49
N CYS A 9 -4.60 4.32 -2.43
CA CYS A 9 -4.40 3.00 -1.83
C CYS A 9 -5.73 2.33 -1.47
N ARG A 10 -6.61 3.07 -0.81
CA ARG A 10 -7.94 2.61 -0.43
C ARG A 10 -8.84 2.35 -1.64
N ILE A 11 -8.81 3.22 -2.66
CA ILE A 11 -9.56 3.02 -3.92
C ILE A 11 -9.18 1.71 -4.60
N TYR A 12 -7.90 1.33 -4.60
CA TYR A 12 -7.41 0.08 -5.16
C TYR A 12 -7.61 -1.15 -4.24
N GLY A 13 -8.39 -1.02 -3.16
CA GLY A 13 -8.66 -2.09 -2.19
C GLY A 13 -7.47 -2.43 -1.29
N GLY A 14 -6.48 -1.54 -1.22
CA GLY A 14 -5.32 -1.68 -0.37
C GLY A 14 -5.48 -1.03 1.00
N PHE A 15 -4.48 -1.24 1.85
CA PHE A 15 -4.34 -0.63 3.17
C PHE A 15 -2.89 -0.20 3.42
N CYS A 16 -2.72 0.82 4.24
CA CYS A 16 -1.43 1.43 4.53
C CYS A 16 -0.78 0.75 5.74
N VAL A 17 0.47 0.31 5.59
CA VAL A 17 1.26 -0.27 6.68
C VAL A 17 2.66 0.35 6.75
N PRO A 18 3.22 0.50 7.95
CA PRO A 18 4.61 0.89 8.10
C PRO A 18 5.53 -0.27 7.65
N ILE A 19 6.73 0.09 7.17
CA ILE A 19 7.86 -0.83 6.93
C ILE A 19 7.63 -1.80 5.76
N ARG A 20 6.78 -2.82 5.91
CA ARG A 20 6.57 -3.89 4.91
C ARG A 20 5.16 -4.46 4.94
N CYS A 21 4.72 -4.98 3.80
CA CYS A 21 3.45 -5.68 3.68
C CYS A 21 3.45 -7.00 4.47
N PRO A 22 2.38 -7.30 5.24
CA PRO A 22 2.30 -8.53 6.02
C PRO A 22 1.91 -9.74 5.14
N GLY A 23 2.59 -10.88 5.31
CA GLY A 23 2.16 -12.20 4.84
C GLY A 23 1.60 -12.25 3.41
N ARG A 24 0.36 -12.76 3.26
CA ARG A 24 -0.37 -12.97 1.99
C ARG A 24 -0.86 -11.67 1.35
N THR A 25 -0.07 -10.61 1.41
CA THR A 25 -0.37 -9.33 0.77
C THR A 25 0.77 -8.90 -0.14
N ARG A 26 0.42 -8.22 -1.23
CA ARG A 26 1.36 -7.68 -2.21
C ARG A 26 1.44 -6.16 -2.07
N GLN A 27 2.65 -5.62 -2.17
CA GLN A 27 2.85 -4.17 -2.26
C GLN A 27 2.40 -3.66 -3.64
N ILE A 28 1.48 -2.69 -3.64
CA ILE A 28 0.95 -2.03 -4.84
C ILE A 28 1.37 -0.55 -4.93
N GLY A 29 2.02 -0.02 -3.89
CA GLY A 29 2.61 1.31 -3.89
C GLY A 29 2.94 1.82 -2.49
N THR A 30 2.67 3.10 -2.25
CA THR A 30 2.98 3.84 -1.02
C THR A 30 1.81 4.77 -0.63
N CYS A 31 1.66 5.05 0.66
CA CYS A 31 0.60 5.94 1.15
C CYS A 31 1.08 7.34 1.56
N PHE A 32 2.31 7.44 2.07
CA PHE A 32 2.91 8.67 2.57
C PHE A 32 4.40 8.69 2.19
N GLY A 33 4.68 8.38 0.92
CA GLY A 33 6.04 8.19 0.43
C GLY A 33 6.68 6.87 0.88
N ARG A 34 8.02 6.82 0.88
CA ARG A 34 8.79 5.58 1.11
C ARG A 34 8.48 4.80 2.40
N PRO A 35 8.19 5.41 3.56
CA PRO A 35 8.08 4.65 4.81
C PRO A 35 6.78 3.85 4.94
N VAL A 36 5.71 4.27 4.25
CA VAL A 36 4.38 3.64 4.37
C VAL A 36 4.01 2.96 3.06
N LYS A 37 3.93 1.63 3.10
CA LYS A 37 3.59 0.81 1.94
C LYS A 37 2.07 0.73 1.80
N CYS A 38 1.61 0.75 0.55
CA CYS A 38 0.25 0.36 0.22
C CYS A 38 0.25 -1.13 -0.12
N CYS A 39 -0.48 -1.92 0.66
CA CYS A 39 -0.53 -3.38 0.55
C CYS A 39 -1.94 -3.82 0.22
N ARG A 40 -2.09 -4.83 -0.65
CA ARG A 40 -3.37 -5.44 -1.00
C ARG A 40 -3.29 -6.92 -0.71
N ARG A 41 -4.36 -7.52 -0.18
CA ARG A 41 -4.49 -8.99 -0.22
C ARG A 41 -4.43 -9.45 -1.69
N TRP A 42 -3.85 -10.62 -1.92
CA TRP A 42 -3.80 -11.22 -3.26
C TRP A 42 -5.15 -11.11 -3.95
#